data_AF-A0A948WKY6-F1
#
_entry.id   AF-A0A948WKY6-F1
#
_cell.length_a   1.000
_cell.length_b   1.000
_cell.length_c   1.000
_cell.angle_alpha   90.00
_cell.angle_beta   90.00
_cell.angle_gamma   90.00
#
_symmetry.space_group_name_H-M   'P 1'
#
loop_
_entity.id
_entity.type
_entity.pdbx_description
1 polymer ?
#
loop_
_entity_poly.entity_id
_entity_poly.type
_entity_poly.pdbx_seq_one_letter_code
_entity_poly.pdbx_strand_id
1 'polypeptide(L)'
;MQQTPDTDAQPAPEDEGALVAARRAKLAELRDRLGVEPYGHRADGLEPCAAARGRFDEAAHAAFEAWQQARKADPAAAGEDRRARVRIAGRVMQHRDLGKLVFFWLRDASGDLQVTVSKANVSERDFTLAKMLDYGDL
;
A
#
# COMPACT_ATOMS: atom_id res chain seq x y z
N MET A 1 -12.64 36.23 -25.03
CA MET A 1 -11.86 35.05 -25.49
C MET A 1 -10.47 35.17 -24.86
N GLN A 2 -10.17 34.42 -23.81
CA GLN A 2 -8.83 34.36 -23.22
C GLN A 2 -8.28 32.96 -23.52
N GLN A 3 -7.17 32.90 -24.24
CA GLN A 3 -6.47 31.65 -24.59
C GLN A 3 -5.64 31.21 -23.38
N THR A 4 -5.91 30.01 -22.89
CA THR A 4 -5.03 29.28 -21.96
C THR A 4 -3.91 28.63 -22.78
N PRO A 5 -2.63 28.75 -22.42
CA PRO A 5 -1.60 27.94 -23.05
C PRO A 5 -1.63 26.54 -22.41
N ASP A 6 -2.08 25.55 -23.17
CA ASP A 6 -1.80 24.14 -22.90
C ASP A 6 -0.29 23.93 -23.02
N THR A 7 0.39 23.86 -21.88
CA THR A 7 1.77 23.36 -21.82
C THR A 7 1.70 21.90 -21.42
N ASP A 8 1.40 21.06 -22.41
CA ASP A 8 1.61 19.61 -22.36
C ASP A 8 3.13 19.38 -22.46
N ALA A 9 3.86 19.73 -21.39
CA ALA A 9 5.26 19.39 -21.26
C ALA A 9 5.36 17.88 -21.01
N GLN A 10 5.62 17.11 -22.07
CA GLN A 10 6.01 15.72 -21.94
C GLN A 10 7.25 15.64 -21.04
N PRO A 11 7.23 14.84 -19.96
CA PRO A 11 8.39 14.69 -19.11
C PRO A 11 9.57 14.21 -19.94
N ALA A 12 10.74 14.80 -19.73
CA ALA A 12 11.97 14.41 -20.41
C ALA A 12 12.19 12.89 -20.24
N PRO A 13 12.68 12.18 -21.28
CA PRO A 13 12.90 10.74 -21.19
C PRO A 13 13.89 10.48 -20.04
N GLU A 14 13.41 9.78 -19.02
CA GLU A 14 14.23 9.33 -17.90
C GLU A 14 15.34 8.42 -18.43
N ASP A 15 16.56 8.55 -17.90
CA ASP A 15 17.65 7.63 -18.23
C ASP A 15 17.31 6.24 -17.69
N GLU A 16 16.86 5.36 -18.59
CA GLU A 16 16.47 3.98 -18.27
C GLU A 16 17.59 3.23 -17.52
N GLY A 17 18.86 3.51 -17.86
CA GLY A 17 20.02 2.94 -17.18
C GLY A 17 20.09 3.34 -15.71
N ALA A 18 19.82 4.62 -15.42
CA ALA A 18 19.77 5.13 -14.05
C ALA A 18 18.61 4.52 -13.25
N LEU A 19 17.43 4.34 -13.86
CA LEU A 19 16.29 3.69 -13.21
C LEU A 19 16.56 2.23 -12.88
N VAL A 20 17.17 1.49 -13.81
CA VAL A 20 17.55 0.09 -13.59
C VAL A 20 18.61 -0.01 -12.48
N ALA A 21 19.60 0.88 -12.47
CA ALA A 21 20.61 0.92 -11.40
C ALA A 21 19.97 1.21 -10.03
N ALA A 22 19.03 2.17 -9.96
CA ALA A 22 18.29 2.48 -8.73
C ALA A 22 17.48 1.27 -8.21
N ARG A 23 16.77 0.56 -9.09
CA ARG A 23 16.04 -0.67 -8.72
C ARG A 23 16.97 -1.76 -8.19
N ARG A 24 18.15 -1.95 -8.80
CA ARG A 24 19.15 -2.92 -8.32
C ARG A 24 19.70 -2.54 -6.94
N ALA A 25 19.94 -1.26 -6.69
CA ALA A 25 20.39 -0.78 -5.39
C ALA A 25 19.33 -1.03 -4.30
N LYS A 26 18.05 -0.73 -4.58
CA LYS A 26 16.94 -1.04 -3.66
C LYS A 26 16.82 -2.53 -3.39
N LEU A 27 16.95 -3.38 -4.41
CA LEU A 27 16.91 -4.84 -4.24
C LEU A 27 18.02 -5.32 -3.28
N ALA A 28 19.23 -4.79 -3.42
CA ALA A 28 20.32 -5.11 -2.49
C ALA A 28 20.00 -4.63 -1.07
N GLU A 29 19.47 -3.42 -0.91
CA GLU A 29 19.07 -2.90 0.41
C GLU A 29 17.97 -3.75 1.08
N LEU A 30 16.95 -4.18 0.31
CA LEU A 30 15.90 -5.07 0.81
C LEU A 30 16.47 -6.36 1.38
N ARG A 31 17.44 -6.96 0.69
CA ARG A 31 18.10 -8.19 1.11
C ARG A 31 19.03 -7.97 2.30
N ASP A 32 19.95 -7.03 2.17
CA ASP A 32 21.09 -6.90 3.09
C ASP A 32 20.71 -6.18 4.39
N ARG A 33 19.83 -5.17 4.31
CA ARG A 33 19.44 -4.34 5.46
C ARG A 33 18.14 -4.81 6.10
N LEU A 34 17.13 -5.17 5.31
CA LEU A 34 15.82 -5.57 5.83
C LEU A 34 15.66 -7.09 5.99
N GLY A 35 16.59 -7.89 5.46
CA GLY A 35 16.48 -9.35 5.47
C GLY A 35 15.19 -9.82 4.79
N VAL A 36 14.78 -9.16 3.71
CA VAL A 36 13.60 -9.52 2.91
C VAL A 36 14.07 -10.31 1.69
N GLU A 37 13.44 -11.46 1.41
CA GLU A 37 13.63 -12.17 0.15
C GLU A 37 12.87 -11.46 -0.98
N PRO A 38 13.55 -10.78 -1.92
CA PRO A 38 12.89 -9.89 -2.88
C PRO A 38 12.04 -10.62 -3.93
N TYR A 39 12.28 -11.92 -4.14
CA TYR A 39 11.52 -12.71 -5.12
C TYR A 39 10.31 -13.43 -4.50
N GLY A 40 10.03 -13.16 -3.23
CA GLY A 40 8.88 -13.68 -2.52
C GLY A 40 8.92 -15.20 -2.34
N HIS A 41 7.75 -15.75 -2.03
CA HIS A 41 7.50 -17.17 -1.83
C HIS A 41 6.04 -17.46 -2.14
N ARG A 42 5.67 -18.76 -2.17
CA ARG A 42 4.26 -19.14 -2.29
C ARG A 42 3.45 -18.55 -1.15
N ALA A 43 2.39 -17.82 -1.49
CA ALA A 43 1.42 -17.30 -0.52
C ALA A 43 0.05 -17.95 -0.76
N ASP A 44 -0.46 -18.63 0.27
CA ASP A 44 -1.80 -19.25 0.24
C ASP A 44 -2.87 -18.35 0.85
N GLY A 45 -4.14 -18.63 0.52
CA GLY A 45 -5.29 -17.89 1.06
C GLY A 45 -5.42 -16.46 0.53
N LEU A 46 -4.83 -16.18 -0.64
CA LEU A 46 -5.01 -14.93 -1.36
C LEU A 46 -6.42 -14.89 -1.97
N GLU A 47 -7.09 -13.76 -1.79
CA GLU A 47 -8.35 -13.45 -2.45
C GLU A 47 -8.12 -12.47 -3.59
N PRO A 48 -8.93 -12.52 -4.66
CA PRO A 48 -8.91 -11.50 -5.69
C PRO A 48 -9.24 -10.11 -5.11
N CYS A 49 -8.57 -9.06 -5.57
CA CYS A 49 -8.80 -7.67 -5.18
C CYS A 49 -10.28 -7.27 -5.24
N ALA A 50 -11.01 -7.69 -6.28
CA ALA A 50 -12.44 -7.43 -6.41
C ALA A 50 -13.28 -8.15 -5.32
N ALA A 51 -12.93 -9.38 -4.97
CA ALA A 51 -13.60 -10.13 -3.90
C ALA A 51 -13.31 -9.50 -2.52
N ALA A 52 -12.05 -9.15 -2.26
CA ALA A 52 -11.64 -8.46 -1.05
C ALA A 52 -12.38 -7.11 -0.87
N ARG A 53 -12.54 -6.33 -1.96
CA ARG A 53 -13.36 -5.12 -1.97
C ARG A 53 -14.82 -5.40 -1.59
N GLY A 54 -15.39 -6.49 -2.10
CA GLY A 54 -16.76 -6.92 -1.79
C GLY A 54 -16.98 -7.36 -0.35
N ARG A 55 -15.91 -7.59 0.43
CA ARG A 55 -16.01 -7.90 1.87
C ARG A 55 -16.16 -6.67 2.77
N PHE A 56 -16.20 -5.47 2.19
CA PHE A 56 -16.47 -4.27 2.96
C PHE A 56 -17.88 -4.34 3.57
N ASP A 57 -17.94 -4.17 4.88
CA ASP A 57 -19.18 -4.06 5.65
C ASP A 57 -19.20 -2.69 6.32
N GLU A 58 -20.16 -1.86 5.90
CA GLU A 58 -20.30 -0.48 6.39
C GLU A 58 -20.68 -0.44 7.87
N ALA A 59 -21.51 -1.37 8.36
CA ALA A 59 -21.91 -1.42 9.75
C ALA A 59 -20.74 -1.82 10.65
N ALA A 60 -19.93 -2.80 10.23
CA ALA A 60 -18.71 -3.17 10.94
C ALA A 60 -17.68 -2.02 10.94
N HIS A 61 -17.57 -1.28 9.83
CA HIS A 61 -16.70 -0.11 9.75
C HIS A 61 -17.15 1.00 10.70
N ALA A 62 -18.43 1.38 10.67
CA ALA A 62 -18.99 2.41 11.56
C ALA A 62 -18.86 2.02 13.05
N ALA A 63 -19.08 0.75 13.39
CA ALA A 63 -18.90 0.24 14.74
C ALA A 63 -17.42 0.35 15.20
N PHE A 64 -16.46 0.03 14.32
CA PHE A 64 -15.04 0.19 14.61
C PHE A 64 -14.66 1.66 14.83
N GLU A 65 -15.14 2.58 13.99
CA GLU A 65 -14.89 4.02 14.14
C GLU A 65 -15.45 4.56 15.46
N ALA A 66 -16.68 4.18 15.81
CA ALA A 66 -17.29 4.53 17.09
C ALA A 66 -16.47 3.98 18.28
N TRP A 67 -15.99 2.74 18.18
CA TRP A 67 -15.12 2.15 19.20
C TRP A 67 -13.78 2.88 19.31
N GLN A 68 -13.12 3.20 18.20
CA GLN A 68 -11.88 3.98 18.20
C GLN A 68 -12.08 5.35 18.83
N GLN A 69 -13.21 6.01 18.56
CA GLN A 69 -13.53 7.29 19.16
C GLN A 69 -13.77 7.17 20.68
N ALA A 70 -14.48 6.14 21.13
CA ALA A 70 -14.64 5.84 22.55
C ALA A 70 -13.28 5.57 23.22
N ARG A 71 -12.39 4.81 22.57
CA ARG A 71 -11.04 4.50 23.09
C ARG A 71 -10.14 5.72 23.26
N LYS A 72 -10.32 6.77 22.45
CA LYS A 72 -9.60 8.03 22.62
C LYS A 72 -10.02 8.76 23.89
N ALA A 73 -11.29 8.64 24.29
CA ALA A 73 -11.82 9.23 25.52
C ALA A 73 -11.52 8.36 26.75
N ASP A 74 -11.65 7.03 26.61
CA ASP A 74 -11.34 6.04 27.64
C ASP A 74 -10.54 4.88 27.03
N PRO A 75 -9.22 4.79 27.30
CA PRO A 75 -8.38 3.71 26.79
C PRO A 75 -8.84 2.29 27.18
N ALA A 76 -9.67 2.14 28.22
CA ALA A 76 -10.22 0.87 28.69
C ALA A 76 -11.55 0.49 27.99
N ALA A 77 -12.09 1.34 27.11
CA ALA A 77 -13.34 1.08 26.40
C ALA A 77 -13.27 -0.24 25.59
N ALA A 78 -14.14 -1.18 25.96
CA ALA A 78 -14.26 -2.48 25.31
C ALA A 78 -14.82 -2.34 23.89
N GLY A 79 -14.33 -3.16 22.98
CA GLY A 79 -14.85 -3.28 21.63
C GLY A 79 -14.04 -4.25 20.81
N GLU A 80 -14.60 -4.63 19.67
CA GLU A 80 -14.09 -5.68 18.81
C GLU A 80 -14.07 -5.17 17.37
N ASP A 81 -12.95 -5.38 16.68
CA ASP A 81 -12.85 -5.11 15.24
C ASP A 81 -13.45 -6.28 14.45
N ARG A 82 -14.68 -6.09 13.98
CA ARG A 82 -15.43 -7.07 13.19
C ARG A 82 -15.25 -6.93 11.68
N ARG A 83 -14.41 -6.01 11.24
CA ARG A 83 -14.15 -5.82 9.80
C ARG A 83 -13.45 -7.07 9.25
N ALA A 84 -13.75 -7.40 8.00
CA ALA A 84 -13.14 -8.55 7.35
C ALA A 84 -11.61 -8.43 7.29
N ARG A 85 -10.92 -9.50 7.62
CA ARG A 85 -9.48 -9.66 7.39
C ARG A 85 -9.28 -10.49 6.14
N VAL A 86 -8.50 -9.97 5.20
CA VAL A 86 -8.24 -10.58 3.90
C VAL A 86 -6.74 -10.57 3.62
N ARG A 87 -6.31 -11.46 2.72
CA ARG A 87 -4.97 -11.44 2.14
C ARG A 87 -5.11 -11.25 0.65
N ILE A 88 -4.34 -10.32 0.09
CA ILE A 88 -4.33 -10.02 -1.35
C ILE A 88 -2.89 -9.91 -1.82
N ALA A 89 -2.68 -10.05 -3.12
CA ALA A 89 -1.39 -9.79 -3.78
C ALA A 89 -1.68 -9.21 -5.16
N GLY A 90 -0.76 -8.39 -5.67
CA GLY A 90 -0.94 -7.74 -6.96
C GLY A 90 0.21 -6.81 -7.26
N ARG A 91 0.23 -6.27 -8.48
CA ARG A 91 1.28 -5.34 -8.92
C ARG A 91 1.04 -3.94 -8.37
N VAL A 92 2.08 -3.30 -7.85
CA VAL A 92 2.05 -1.89 -7.46
C VAL A 92 1.89 -1.02 -8.70
N MET A 93 0.72 -0.41 -8.85
CA MET A 93 0.39 0.48 -9.99
C MET A 93 0.55 1.96 -9.67
N GLN A 94 0.49 2.31 -8.38
CA GLN A 94 0.68 3.66 -7.87
C GLN A 94 1.27 3.57 -6.47
N HIS A 95 2.16 4.49 -6.11
CA HIS A 95 2.76 4.59 -4.79
C HIS A 95 2.88 6.05 -4.36
N ARG A 96 2.46 6.35 -3.12
CA ARG A 96 2.50 7.68 -2.50
C ARG A 96 2.91 7.55 -1.03
N ASP A 97 4.08 8.07 -0.71
CA ASP A 97 4.60 8.19 0.66
C ASP A 97 4.26 9.57 1.24
N LEU A 98 3.47 9.60 2.32
CA LEU A 98 3.08 10.81 3.06
C LEU A 98 3.71 10.83 4.47
N GLY A 99 4.92 10.30 4.61
CA GLY A 99 5.69 10.31 5.85
C GLY A 99 5.32 9.16 6.79
N LYS A 100 4.20 9.29 7.51
CA LYS A 100 3.70 8.26 8.46
C LYS A 100 2.68 7.30 7.85
N LEU A 101 2.22 7.60 6.63
CA LEU A 101 1.28 6.80 5.86
C LEU A 101 1.88 6.55 4.47
N VAL A 102 1.74 5.33 3.97
CA VAL A 102 2.02 5.00 2.58
C VAL A 102 0.73 4.50 1.94
N PHE A 103 0.40 5.05 0.78
CA PHE A 103 -0.74 4.63 -0.03
C PHE A 103 -0.22 4.03 -1.32
N PHE A 104 -0.70 2.86 -1.69
CA PHE A 104 -0.43 2.29 -3.00
C PHE A 104 -1.63 1.53 -3.54
N TRP A 105 -1.66 1.34 -4.85
CA TRP A 105 -2.68 0.52 -5.51
C TRP A 105 -2.06 -0.79 -5.93
N LEU A 106 -2.68 -1.90 -5.55
CA LEU A 106 -2.35 -3.24 -6.04
C LEU A 106 -3.33 -3.63 -7.15
N ARG A 107 -2.80 -4.13 -8.26
CA ARG A 107 -3.58 -4.67 -9.39
C ARG A 107 -3.38 -6.17 -9.51
N ASP A 108 -4.48 -6.91 -9.53
CA ASP A 108 -4.50 -8.32 -9.95
C ASP A 108 -5.39 -8.49 -11.20
N ALA A 109 -5.69 -9.74 -11.59
CA ALA A 109 -6.54 -10.03 -12.75
C ALA A 109 -8.00 -9.59 -12.57
N SER A 110 -8.45 -9.33 -11.34
CA SER A 110 -9.81 -8.90 -11.01
C SER A 110 -9.96 -7.38 -10.92
N GLY A 111 -8.86 -6.64 -10.76
CA GLY A 111 -8.83 -5.19 -10.79
C GLY A 111 -7.90 -4.59 -9.73
N ASP A 112 -8.18 -3.34 -9.38
CA ASP A 112 -7.34 -2.55 -8.48
C ASP A 112 -7.92 -2.56 -7.06
N LEU A 113 -7.06 -2.54 -6.04
CA LEU A 113 -7.42 -2.22 -4.66
C LEU A 113 -6.38 -1.31 -4.02
N GLN A 114 -6.84 -0.24 -3.39
CA GLN A 114 -5.97 0.65 -2.64
C GLN A 114 -5.61 0.03 -1.30
N VAL A 115 -4.32 0.06 -0.97
CA VAL A 115 -3.76 -0.35 0.31
C VAL A 115 -3.17 0.87 1.00
N THR A 116 -3.47 1.00 2.29
CA THR A 116 -2.88 2.03 3.15
C THR A 116 -2.09 1.35 4.26
N VAL A 117 -0.82 1.70 4.39
CA VAL A 117 0.06 1.22 5.46
C VAL A 117 0.37 2.38 6.39
N SER A 118 0.05 2.21 7.67
CA SER A 118 0.35 3.20 8.72
C SER A 118 1.52 2.74 9.58
N LYS A 119 2.49 3.63 9.84
CA LYS A 119 3.63 3.35 10.73
C LYS A 119 3.19 2.90 12.12
N ALA A 120 2.02 3.34 12.59
CA ALA A 120 1.50 2.97 13.91
C ALA A 120 0.92 1.54 13.96
N ASN A 121 0.63 0.93 12.81
CA ASN A 121 -0.12 -0.33 12.72
C ASN A 121 0.74 -1.52 12.28
N VAL A 122 1.99 -1.30 11.85
CA VAL A 122 2.91 -2.34 11.37
C VAL A 122 4.28 -2.18 12.02
N SER A 123 5.13 -3.18 11.88
CA SER A 123 6.52 -3.09 12.37
C SER A 123 7.31 -2.02 11.61
N GLU A 124 8.38 -1.51 12.21
CA GLU A 124 9.28 -0.56 11.52
C GLU A 124 9.87 -1.16 10.23
N ARG A 125 10.19 -2.46 10.25
CA ARG A 125 10.67 -3.22 9.08
C ARG A 125 9.64 -3.19 7.95
N ASP A 126 8.38 -3.53 8.25
CA ASP A 126 7.33 -3.60 7.22
C ASP A 126 6.95 -2.21 6.71
N PHE A 127 6.97 -1.19 7.57
CA PHE A 127 6.76 0.19 7.14
C PHE A 127 7.89 0.67 6.22
N THR A 128 9.13 0.31 6.53
CA THR A 128 10.29 0.63 5.70
C THR A 128 10.19 -0.08 4.34
N LEU A 129 9.80 -1.36 4.33
CA LEU A 129 9.53 -2.10 3.10
C LEU A 129 8.45 -1.40 2.25
N ALA A 130 7.33 -1.00 2.86
CA ALA A 130 6.25 -0.31 2.15
C ALA A 130 6.71 1.01 1.50
N LYS A 131 7.64 1.76 2.12
CA LYS A 131 8.22 2.98 1.54
C LYS A 131 9.17 2.71 0.37
N MET A 132 9.80 1.54 0.33
CA MET A 132 10.80 1.20 -0.68
C MET A 132 10.19 0.69 -1.99
N LEU A 133 8.94 0.22 -1.97
CA LEU A 133 8.22 -0.30 -3.13
C LEU A 133 8.26 0.65 -4.33
N ASP A 134 8.48 0.10 -5.51
CA ASP A 134 8.42 0.79 -6.78
C ASP A 134 7.20 0.39 -7.61
N TYR A 135 6.87 1.25 -8.58
CA TYR A 135 5.92 0.92 -9.62
C TYR A 135 6.38 -0.35 -10.35
N GLY A 136 5.50 -1.34 -10.39
CA GLY A 136 5.77 -2.62 -11.03
C GLY A 136 6.15 -3.76 -10.08
N ASP A 137 6.46 -3.49 -8.81
CA ASP A 137 6.74 -4.57 -7.84
C ASP A 137 5.48 -5.40 -7.55
N LEU A 138 5.65 -6.65 -7.10
CA LEU A 138 4.59 -7.61 -6.72
C LEU A 138 4.58 -7.84 -5.20
#